data_AF-A0A933VAB2-F1
#
_entry.id   AF-A0A933VAB2-F1
#
_cell.length_a   1.000
_cell.length_b   1.000
_cell.length_c   1.000
_cell.angle_alpha   90.00
_cell.angle_beta   90.00
_cell.angle_gamma   90.00
#
_symmetry.space_group_name_H-M   'P 1'
#
loop_
_entity.id
_entity.type
_entity.pdbx_description
1 polymer ?
#
loop_
_entity_poly.entity_id
_entity_poly.type
_entity_poly.pdbx_seq_one_letter_code
_entity_poly.pdbx_strand_id
1 'polypeptide(L)'
;MSKRTSKVFVGSSSEALKTAEIFADMLRKAASVVLWRDAPQFRATYSNMDSLLQATQEYDYGFFIFTPDDRIVSRGKDGSMGRDNVLFEFGLFLGALGKDRVFAVAQEGTTEEEKLKIPTDLWGIVIPRFQKLTSIEDLQSAADSATLGIRRQIDRYGPRPLNMSPVIGWGFDLARGEFSMTLGEDKLTNMKEKIKDMQFCVVVRKTDKTINASKDLHIAKSETRELDYPLHDMAFRVKTNGKIQSVEPGDEVTGYLWLVPSTCNVDTASTMDAMREMGCELLDEVGRTIPKKESGS
;
A
#
# COMPACT_ATOMS: atom_id res chain seq x y z
N MET A 1 7.04 11.02 -17.18
CA MET A 1 5.95 10.74 -16.23
C MET A 1 6.53 10.64 -14.83
N SER A 2 6.00 11.39 -13.86
CA SER A 2 6.47 11.37 -12.48
C SER A 2 6.03 10.06 -11.82
N LYS A 3 6.98 9.15 -11.56
CA LYS A 3 6.76 7.95 -10.73
C LYS A 3 6.07 8.40 -9.43
N ARG A 4 4.92 7.81 -9.07
CA ARG A 4 4.25 8.11 -7.79
C ARG A 4 5.27 7.94 -6.66
N THR A 5 5.52 9.01 -5.94
CA THR A 5 6.52 9.02 -4.87
C THR A 5 6.03 8.15 -3.72
N SER A 6 6.82 7.15 -3.34
CA SER A 6 6.54 6.33 -2.16
C SER A 6 6.41 7.18 -0.92
N LYS A 7 5.47 6.85 -0.03
CA LYS A 7 5.27 7.51 1.26
C LYS A 7 5.83 6.67 2.40
N VAL A 8 6.70 7.25 3.20
CA VAL A 8 7.33 6.60 4.36
C VAL A 8 6.83 7.27 5.64
N PHE A 9 6.29 6.46 6.54
CA PHE A 9 6.03 6.86 7.93
C PHE A 9 7.30 6.68 8.75
N VAL A 10 7.68 7.68 9.55
CA VAL A 10 8.81 7.60 10.48
C VAL A 10 8.30 7.65 11.92
N GLY A 11 8.41 6.52 12.61
CA GLY A 11 8.08 6.37 14.03
C GLY A 11 9.33 6.45 14.92
N SER A 12 9.21 7.15 16.05
CA SER A 12 10.27 7.26 17.06
C SER A 12 9.64 7.69 18.39
N SER A 13 10.36 7.55 19.50
CA SER A 13 10.01 8.26 20.73
C SER A 13 10.19 9.77 20.58
N SER A 14 9.63 10.52 21.52
CA SER A 14 9.76 11.98 21.56
C SER A 14 11.20 12.42 21.78
N GLU A 15 11.97 11.65 22.55
CA GLU A 15 13.38 11.83 22.84
C GLU A 15 14.25 11.63 21.59
N ALA A 16 13.85 10.69 20.71
CA ALA A 16 14.55 10.36 19.48
C ALA A 16 14.22 11.30 18.30
N LEU A 17 13.39 12.32 18.50
CA LEU A 17 12.86 13.17 17.43
C LEU A 17 13.95 13.85 16.58
N LYS A 18 15.02 14.37 17.20
CA LYS A 18 16.15 14.97 16.46
C LYS A 18 16.85 13.96 15.56
N THR A 19 17.02 12.74 16.05
CA THR A 19 17.56 11.64 15.27
C THR A 19 16.61 11.29 14.12
N ALA A 20 15.30 11.25 14.39
CA ALA A 20 14.27 11.00 13.38
C ALA A 20 14.27 12.04 12.25
N GLU A 21 14.46 13.32 12.56
CA GLU A 21 14.58 14.38 11.56
C GLU A 21 15.78 14.15 10.62
N ILE A 22 16.94 13.73 11.15
CA ILE A 22 18.14 13.44 10.35
C ILE A 22 17.94 12.22 9.44
N PHE A 23 17.37 11.13 9.97
CA PHE A 23 17.06 9.96 9.15
C PHE A 23 16.00 10.27 8.09
N ALA A 24 15.00 11.10 8.42
CA ALA A 24 13.99 11.54 7.47
C ALA A 24 14.62 12.32 6.30
N ASP A 25 15.59 13.21 6.56
CA ASP A 25 16.31 13.93 5.51
C ASP A 25 17.04 12.99 4.55
N MET A 26 17.63 11.91 5.05
CA MET A 26 18.29 10.92 4.20
C MET A 26 17.29 10.12 3.36
N LEU A 27 16.16 9.74 3.95
CA LEU A 27 15.09 9.01 3.26
C LEU A 27 14.33 9.87 2.23
N ARG A 28 14.27 11.19 2.42
CA ARG A 28 13.67 12.15 1.46
C ARG A 28 14.33 12.13 0.09
N LYS A 29 15.57 11.62 -0.01
CA LYS A 29 16.27 11.39 -1.27
C LYS A 29 15.59 10.34 -2.18
N ALA A 30 14.72 9.48 -1.62
CA ALA A 30 14.04 8.41 -2.37
C ALA A 30 12.50 8.40 -2.21
N ALA A 31 11.95 9.09 -1.21
CA ALA A 31 10.53 9.02 -0.87
C ALA A 31 9.98 10.32 -0.26
N SER A 32 8.67 10.44 -0.21
CA SER A 32 7.97 11.44 0.60
C SER A 32 7.93 10.92 2.04
N VAL A 33 8.57 11.64 2.97
CA VAL A 33 8.72 11.19 4.36
C VAL A 33 7.89 12.04 5.29
N VAL A 34 7.12 11.40 6.17
CA VAL A 34 6.31 12.05 7.21
C VAL A 34 6.69 11.49 8.57
N LEU A 35 7.10 12.37 9.48
CA LEU A 35 7.35 12.05 10.88
C LEU A 35 6.02 11.85 11.60
N TRP A 36 5.99 10.95 12.59
CA TRP A 36 4.79 10.68 13.40
C TRP A 36 4.14 11.93 13.98
N ARG A 37 4.92 12.94 14.40
CA ARG A 37 4.43 14.22 14.94
C ARG A 37 3.64 15.04 13.91
N ASP A 38 4.04 14.94 12.65
CA ASP A 38 3.51 15.75 11.56
C ASP A 38 2.43 14.98 10.76
N ALA A 39 2.21 13.71 11.10
CA ALA A 39 1.27 12.81 10.46
C ALA A 39 -0.19 13.25 10.74
N PRO A 40 -1.01 13.55 9.72
CA PRO A 40 -2.37 14.06 9.90
C PRO A 40 -3.30 13.17 10.72
N GLN A 41 -3.00 11.86 10.76
CA GLN A 41 -3.78 10.84 11.46
C GLN A 41 -3.71 11.01 12.99
N PHE A 42 -2.65 11.63 13.51
CA PHE A 42 -2.39 11.72 14.96
C PHE A 42 -2.95 13.01 15.61
N ARG A 43 -3.91 13.66 14.95
CA ARG A 43 -4.64 14.83 15.49
C ARG A 43 -5.53 14.43 16.67
N ALA A 44 -5.78 15.37 17.58
CA ALA A 44 -6.37 15.18 18.92
C ALA A 44 -7.75 14.49 18.98
N THR A 45 -8.39 14.19 17.85
CA THR A 45 -9.76 13.65 17.78
C THR A 45 -9.81 12.13 17.70
N TYR A 46 -8.71 11.44 17.39
CA TYR A 46 -8.67 9.97 17.27
C TYR A 46 -7.91 9.31 18.42
N SER A 47 -8.24 8.04 18.72
CA SER A 47 -7.42 7.23 19.62
C SER A 47 -6.05 6.94 18.98
N ASN A 48 -5.02 6.68 19.79
CA ASN A 48 -3.68 6.35 19.28
C ASN A 48 -3.70 5.08 18.40
N MET A 49 -4.53 4.09 18.75
CA MET A 49 -4.66 2.86 17.97
C MET A 49 -5.29 3.13 16.60
N ASP A 50 -6.37 3.91 16.54
CA ASP A 50 -7.04 4.24 15.28
C ASP A 50 -6.11 5.03 14.36
N SER A 51 -5.34 5.96 14.94
CA SER A 51 -4.36 6.77 14.22
C SER A 51 -3.27 5.89 13.59
N LEU A 52 -2.76 4.91 14.35
CA LEU A 52 -1.76 3.95 13.88
C LEU A 52 -2.32 3.03 12.80
N LEU A 53 -3.53 2.50 12.98
CA LEU A 53 -4.20 1.67 11.96
C LEU A 53 -4.42 2.46 10.67
N GLN A 54 -4.87 3.72 10.76
CA GLN A 54 -5.01 4.58 9.59
C GLN A 54 -3.66 4.86 8.92
N ALA A 55 -2.59 5.07 9.69
CA ALA A 55 -1.24 5.22 9.15
C ALA A 55 -0.81 3.97 8.36
N THR A 56 -1.08 2.76 8.85
CA THR A 56 -0.73 1.52 8.12
C THR A 56 -1.47 1.36 6.78
N GLN A 57 -2.58 2.09 6.58
CA GLN A 57 -3.32 2.14 5.31
C GLN A 57 -2.78 3.23 4.37
N GLU A 58 -2.32 4.35 4.90
CA GLU A 58 -1.90 5.52 4.13
C GLU A 58 -0.44 5.50 3.65
N TYR A 59 0.46 4.84 4.38
CA TYR A 59 1.88 4.79 4.06
C TYR A 59 2.28 3.50 3.32
N ASP A 60 3.24 3.61 2.40
CA ASP A 60 3.78 2.50 1.62
C ASP A 60 4.87 1.74 2.37
N TYR A 61 5.52 2.43 3.31
CA TYR A 61 6.64 1.96 4.11
C TYR A 61 6.58 2.51 5.54
N GLY A 62 7.15 1.76 6.48
CA GLY A 62 7.42 2.20 7.85
C GLY A 62 8.92 2.20 8.14
N PHE A 63 9.42 3.24 8.80
CA PHE A 63 10.78 3.33 9.31
C PHE A 63 10.74 3.68 10.79
N PHE A 64 11.38 2.88 11.64
CA PHE A 64 11.33 3.03 13.08
C PHE A 64 12.72 3.22 13.68
N ILE A 65 12.84 4.15 14.62
CA ILE A 65 14.10 4.42 15.30
C ILE A 65 13.93 4.02 16.74
N PHE A 66 14.75 3.07 17.16
CA PHE A 66 14.82 2.66 18.54
C PHE A 66 15.96 3.34 19.27
N THR A 67 15.72 3.84 20.47
CA THR A 67 16.74 4.36 21.39
C THR A 67 16.73 3.59 22.71
N PRO A 68 17.82 3.63 23.50
CA PRO A 68 17.83 3.04 24.85
C PRO A 68 16.73 3.57 25.77
N ASP A 69 16.25 4.80 25.50
CA ASP A 69 15.20 5.48 26.26
C ASP A 69 13.81 4.94 25.94
N ASP A 70 13.65 4.17 24.85
CA ASP A 70 12.40 3.50 24.52
C ASP A 70 12.13 2.45 25.59
N ARG A 71 11.24 2.81 26.51
CA ARG A 71 10.93 1.95 27.65
C ARG A 71 10.36 0.64 27.13
N ILE A 72 11.16 -0.42 27.21
CA ILE A 72 10.70 -1.80 27.11
C ILE A 72 9.93 -2.11 28.40
N VAL A 73 8.76 -1.48 28.60
CA VAL A 73 7.90 -1.84 29.74
C VAL A 73 7.17 -3.12 29.38
N SER A 74 7.89 -4.24 29.46
CA SER A 74 7.25 -5.52 29.72
C SER A 74 6.76 -5.50 31.17
N ARG A 75 5.48 -5.20 31.34
CA ARG A 75 4.64 -5.48 32.53
C ARG A 75 5.20 -5.03 33.89
N GLY A 76 4.48 -4.07 34.48
CA GLY A 76 4.29 -4.02 35.94
C GLY A 76 4.73 -2.71 36.56
N LYS A 77 3.72 -1.89 36.87
CA LYS A 77 3.68 -0.73 37.77
C LYS A 77 3.69 0.65 37.08
N ASP A 78 2.55 1.30 37.30
CA ASP A 78 2.30 2.74 37.39
C ASP A 78 2.40 3.58 36.10
N GLY A 79 1.24 3.70 35.45
CA GLY A 79 0.53 4.98 35.47
C GLY A 79 0.96 6.09 34.52
N SER A 80 1.76 5.81 33.49
CA SER A 80 2.03 6.77 32.42
C SER A 80 2.05 6.05 31.06
N MET A 81 0.88 5.95 30.43
CA MET A 81 0.75 5.59 29.02
C MET A 81 1.11 6.82 28.17
N GLY A 82 2.40 7.10 28.08
CA GLY A 82 2.98 8.05 27.13
C GLY A 82 3.15 7.41 25.75
N ARG A 83 3.17 8.23 24.69
CA ARG A 83 3.26 7.88 23.27
C ARG A 83 4.63 7.31 22.86
N ASP A 84 5.16 6.32 23.60
CA ASP A 84 6.57 5.91 23.52
C ASP A 84 6.78 4.42 23.21
N ASN A 85 5.72 3.68 22.82
CA ASN A 85 5.84 2.26 22.51
C ASN A 85 6.18 2.01 21.03
N VAL A 86 7.34 2.52 20.59
CA VAL A 86 7.84 2.41 19.21
C VAL A 86 7.92 0.95 18.75
N LEU A 87 8.21 0.02 19.67
CA LEU A 87 8.28 -1.42 19.37
C LEU A 87 6.91 -2.01 18.99
N PHE A 88 5.85 -1.59 19.68
CA PHE A 88 4.49 -1.97 19.31
C PHE A 88 4.11 -1.40 17.93
N GLU A 89 4.42 -0.13 17.68
CA GLU A 89 4.14 0.51 16.39
C GLU A 89 4.88 -0.19 15.25
N PHE A 90 6.16 -0.51 15.45
CA PHE A 90 6.96 -1.30 14.53
C PHE A 90 6.31 -2.66 14.24
N GLY A 91 5.90 -3.38 15.30
CA GLY A 91 5.22 -4.67 15.16
C GLY A 91 3.90 -4.57 14.39
N LEU A 92 3.11 -3.53 14.64
CA LEU A 92 1.86 -3.27 13.94
C LEU A 92 2.09 -2.99 12.44
N PHE A 93 3.05 -2.14 12.12
CA PHE A 93 3.43 -1.87 10.74
C PHE A 93 3.98 -3.12 10.04
N LEU A 94 4.81 -3.89 10.73
CA LEU A 94 5.36 -5.14 10.21
C LEU A 94 4.24 -6.13 9.85
N GLY A 95 3.23 -6.26 10.72
CA GLY A 95 2.06 -7.10 10.46
C GLY A 95 1.20 -6.60 9.28
N ALA A 96 1.07 -5.28 9.12
CA ALA A 96 0.23 -4.68 8.09
C ALA A 96 0.90 -4.53 6.71
N LEU A 97 2.20 -4.27 6.66
CA LEU A 97 2.95 -3.97 5.42
C LEU A 97 3.91 -5.09 5.01
N GLY A 98 4.26 -5.99 5.94
CA GLY A 98 5.23 -7.05 5.73
C GLY A 98 6.69 -6.59 5.85
N LYS A 99 7.59 -7.57 6.02
CA LYS A 99 9.02 -7.36 6.29
C LYS A 99 9.77 -6.61 5.18
N ASP A 100 9.27 -6.64 3.94
CA ASP A 100 9.96 -6.00 2.81
C ASP A 100 9.66 -4.49 2.71
N ARG A 101 8.76 -3.98 3.56
CA ARG A 101 8.31 -2.58 3.57
C ARG A 101 8.44 -1.89 4.94
N VAL A 102 8.95 -2.60 5.94
CA VAL A 102 9.15 -2.06 7.29
C VAL A 102 10.58 -2.23 7.70
N PHE A 103 11.18 -1.13 8.12
CA PHE A 103 12.58 -1.03 8.46
C PHE A 103 12.72 -0.45 9.86
N ALA A 104 13.81 -0.78 10.53
CA ALA A 104 14.17 -0.11 11.77
C ALA A 104 15.68 0.03 11.91
N VAL A 105 16.09 0.99 12.73
CA VAL A 105 17.46 1.13 13.24
C VAL A 105 17.42 1.24 14.75
N ALA A 106 18.47 0.78 15.41
CA ALA A 106 18.57 0.87 16.86
C ALA A 106 19.85 1.62 17.26
N GLN A 107 19.71 2.62 18.11
CA GLN A 107 20.86 3.25 18.74
C GLN A 107 21.50 2.26 19.72
N GLU A 108 22.82 2.17 19.71
CA GLU A 108 23.57 1.38 20.68
C GLU A 108 23.47 2.00 22.07
N GLY A 109 23.16 1.17 23.06
CA GLY A 109 23.37 1.49 24.45
C GLY A 109 24.86 1.58 24.76
N THR A 110 25.23 2.48 25.65
CA THR A 110 26.61 2.63 26.11
C THR A 110 26.98 1.63 27.20
N THR A 111 25.96 1.01 27.82
CA THR A 111 26.10 -0.08 28.80
C THR A 111 25.30 -1.32 28.37
N GLU A 112 25.59 -2.48 28.96
CA GLU A 112 24.81 -3.72 28.72
C GLU A 112 23.33 -3.59 29.14
N GLU A 113 23.05 -2.73 30.11
CA GLU A 113 21.70 -2.47 30.63
C GLU A 113 20.90 -1.58 29.66
N GLU A 114 21.58 -0.71 28.92
CA GLU A 114 21.01 0.17 27.89
C GLU A 114 20.86 -0.53 26.52
N LYS A 115 21.37 -1.75 26.36
CA LYS A 115 21.20 -2.49 25.11
C LYS A 115 19.73 -2.80 24.90
N LEU A 116 19.16 -2.23 23.84
CA LEU A 116 17.81 -2.54 23.38
C LEU A 116 17.67 -4.06 23.19
N LYS A 117 16.76 -4.66 23.96
CA LYS A 117 16.36 -6.07 23.87
C LYS A 117 15.26 -6.21 22.83
N ILE A 118 15.64 -6.63 21.64
CA ILE A 118 14.70 -6.94 20.56
C ILE A 118 14.04 -8.29 20.90
N PRO A 119 12.69 -8.40 20.96
CA PRO A 119 12.00 -9.66 21.19
C PRO A 119 12.47 -10.78 20.25
N THR A 120 12.49 -12.01 20.76
CA THR A 120 12.89 -13.19 19.97
C THR A 120 12.02 -13.41 18.75
N ASP A 121 10.75 -13.00 18.81
CA ASP A 121 9.80 -13.05 17.69
C ASP A 121 10.24 -12.20 16.47
N LEU A 122 11.19 -11.27 16.68
CA LEU A 122 11.76 -10.41 15.63
C LEU A 122 13.15 -10.86 15.14
N TRP A 123 13.66 -12.03 15.57
CA TRP A 123 15.02 -12.51 15.22
C TRP A 123 15.28 -12.71 13.72
N GLY A 124 14.23 -12.79 12.89
CA GLY A 124 14.36 -12.83 11.43
C GLY A 124 14.47 -11.46 10.75
N ILE A 125 14.41 -10.37 11.51
CA ILE A 125 14.44 -9.00 11.00
C ILE A 125 15.76 -8.34 11.40
N VAL A 126 16.52 -7.93 10.39
CA VAL A 126 17.79 -7.23 10.59
C VAL A 126 17.48 -5.79 10.98
N ILE A 127 17.90 -5.41 12.18
CA ILE A 127 17.81 -4.04 12.69
C ILE A 127 19.25 -3.53 12.84
N PRO A 128 19.77 -2.73 11.87
CA PRO A 128 21.10 -2.16 11.95
C PRO A 128 21.25 -1.28 13.19
N ARG A 129 22.46 -1.30 13.77
CA ARG A 129 22.79 -0.51 14.94
C ARG A 129 23.65 0.69 14.56
N PHE A 130 23.46 1.81 15.26
CA PHE A 130 24.29 3.01 15.14
C PHE A 130 24.70 3.52 16.52
N GLN A 131 25.91 4.06 16.64
CA GLN A 131 26.41 4.57 17.92
C GLN A 131 25.71 5.86 18.34
N LYS A 132 25.73 6.15 19.64
CA LYS A 132 25.33 7.47 20.15
C LYS A 132 26.39 8.49 19.73
N LEU A 133 26.05 9.33 18.76
CA LEU A 133 26.95 10.33 18.20
C LEU A 133 26.63 11.70 18.78
N THR A 134 27.68 12.43 19.18
CA THR A 134 27.57 13.77 19.77
C THR A 134 27.66 14.89 18.73
N SER A 135 28.23 14.59 17.56
CA SER A 135 28.26 15.48 16.40
C SER A 135 27.11 15.20 15.45
N ILE A 136 26.48 16.27 14.94
CA ILE A 136 25.43 16.18 13.90
C ILE A 136 26.00 15.61 12.60
N GLU A 137 27.24 15.97 12.24
CA GLU A 137 27.87 15.53 10.99
C GLU A 137 28.11 14.02 10.99
N ASP A 138 28.59 13.48 12.11
CA ASP A 138 28.78 12.04 12.27
C ASP A 138 27.44 11.30 12.19
N LEU A 139 26.40 11.85 12.84
CA LEU A 139 25.07 11.26 12.81
C LEU A 139 24.45 11.27 11.41
N GLN A 140 24.67 12.35 10.64
CA GLN A 140 24.26 12.42 9.23
C GLN A 140 24.97 11.36 8.39
N SER A 141 26.28 11.18 8.58
CA SER A 141 27.07 10.16 7.87
C SER A 141 26.58 8.74 8.20
N ALA A 142 26.35 8.46 9.48
CA ALA A 142 25.79 7.19 9.94
C ALA A 142 24.38 6.95 9.37
N ALA A 143 23.52 7.97 9.36
CA ALA A 143 22.18 7.89 8.81
C ALA A 143 22.19 7.66 7.28
N ASP A 144 23.08 8.32 6.53
CA ASP A 144 23.17 8.12 5.07
C ASP A 144 23.59 6.69 4.73
N SER A 145 24.56 6.15 5.48
CA SER A 145 25.01 4.77 5.37
C SER A 145 23.90 3.77 5.73
N ALA A 146 23.26 3.94 6.89
CA ALA A 146 22.20 3.05 7.38
C ALA A 146 20.97 3.04 6.46
N THR A 147 20.65 4.18 5.83
CA THR A 147 19.49 4.31 4.93
C THR A 147 19.81 3.91 3.48
N LEU A 148 21.06 3.66 3.10
CA LEU A 148 21.43 3.34 1.72
C LEU A 148 20.70 2.08 1.20
N GLY A 149 20.70 1.01 1.99
CA GLY A 149 19.99 -0.22 1.65
C GLY A 149 18.48 -0.02 1.57
N ILE A 150 17.94 0.78 2.50
CA ILE A 150 16.51 1.10 2.58
C ILE A 150 16.06 1.88 1.34
N ARG A 151 16.82 2.91 0.93
CA ARG A 151 16.54 3.70 -0.28
C ARG A 151 16.51 2.81 -1.53
N ARG A 152 17.50 1.93 -1.69
CA ARG A 152 17.52 0.96 -2.81
C ARG A 152 16.30 0.04 -2.80
N GLN A 153 15.85 -0.36 -1.62
CA GLN A 153 14.66 -1.20 -1.46
C GLN A 153 13.38 -0.44 -1.80
N ILE A 154 13.26 0.83 -1.39
CA ILE A 154 12.18 1.72 -1.79
C ILE A 154 12.15 1.89 -3.31
N ASP A 155 13.30 2.15 -3.93
CA ASP A 155 13.40 2.30 -5.39
C ASP A 155 12.97 1.04 -6.15
N ARG A 156 13.32 -0.12 -5.60
CA ARG A 156 13.02 -1.45 -6.16
C ARG A 156 11.54 -1.81 -6.05
N TYR A 157 10.94 -1.65 -4.87
CA TYR A 157 9.56 -2.10 -4.61
C TYR A 157 8.50 -1.03 -4.92
N GLY A 158 8.87 0.25 -4.93
CA GLY A 158 7.96 1.36 -5.22
C GLY A 158 6.78 1.48 -4.25
N PRO A 159 5.84 2.41 -4.52
CA PRO A 159 4.64 2.56 -3.71
C PRO A 159 3.83 1.25 -3.65
N ARG A 160 3.10 1.03 -2.54
CA ARG A 160 2.19 -0.11 -2.42
C ARG A 160 1.04 0.07 -3.41
N PRO A 161 0.56 -1.00 -4.06
CA PRO A 161 -0.75 -0.96 -4.71
C PRO A 161 -1.78 -0.44 -3.70
N LEU A 162 -2.71 0.42 -4.12
CA LEU A 162 -3.69 0.99 -3.19
C LEU A 162 -4.46 -0.17 -2.53
N ASN A 163 -4.17 -0.45 -1.25
CA ASN A 163 -4.66 -1.63 -0.53
C ASN A 163 -6.14 -1.52 -0.09
N MET A 164 -6.90 -0.68 -0.79
CA MET A 164 -8.34 -0.66 -0.73
C MET A 164 -8.82 -1.03 -2.12
N SER A 165 -8.95 -2.33 -2.37
CA SER A 165 -9.82 -2.81 -3.42
C SER A 165 -11.20 -2.17 -3.18
N PRO A 166 -11.65 -1.27 -4.07
CA PRO A 166 -13.00 -0.73 -3.95
C PRO A 166 -14.03 -1.79 -4.37
N VAL A 167 -13.60 -2.91 -4.96
CA VAL A 167 -14.47 -3.96 -5.49
C VAL A 167 -15.11 -4.75 -4.34
N ILE A 168 -16.43 -4.61 -4.20
CA ILE A 168 -17.25 -5.36 -3.23
C ILE A 168 -18.06 -6.47 -3.89
N GLY A 169 -18.19 -6.46 -5.23
CA GLY A 169 -18.97 -7.42 -5.98
C GLY A 169 -18.32 -7.81 -7.30
N TRP A 170 -18.46 -9.08 -7.67
CA TRP A 170 -17.97 -9.65 -8.92
C TRP A 170 -18.93 -10.73 -9.40
N GLY A 171 -19.21 -10.79 -10.70
CA GLY A 171 -20.06 -11.82 -11.29
C GLY A 171 -19.82 -11.99 -12.79
N PHE A 172 -20.14 -13.17 -13.30
CA PHE A 172 -20.15 -13.46 -14.72
C PHE A 172 -21.37 -14.29 -15.08
N ASP A 173 -22.19 -13.77 -15.99
CA ASP A 173 -23.36 -14.45 -16.54
C ASP A 173 -22.96 -15.13 -17.85
N LEU A 174 -22.78 -16.45 -17.80
CA LEU A 174 -22.44 -17.29 -18.96
C LEU A 174 -23.49 -17.21 -20.08
N ALA A 175 -24.78 -17.14 -19.74
CA ALA A 175 -25.84 -17.13 -20.74
C ALA A 175 -25.88 -15.81 -21.51
N ARG A 176 -25.54 -14.70 -20.83
CA ARG A 176 -25.49 -13.36 -21.43
C ARG A 176 -24.11 -12.95 -21.93
N GLY A 177 -23.07 -13.72 -21.61
CA GLY A 177 -21.67 -13.36 -21.84
C GLY A 177 -21.34 -12.00 -21.23
N GLU A 178 -21.81 -11.76 -20.01
CA GLU A 178 -21.72 -10.46 -19.35
C GLU A 178 -20.97 -10.57 -18.03
N PHE A 179 -19.95 -9.74 -17.88
CA PHE A 179 -19.22 -9.56 -16.65
C PHE A 179 -19.81 -8.40 -15.85
N SER A 180 -19.84 -8.51 -14.53
CA SER A 180 -20.26 -7.46 -13.61
C SER A 180 -19.26 -7.25 -12.48
N MET A 181 -19.00 -5.99 -12.12
CA MET A 181 -18.18 -5.59 -10.98
C MET A 181 -18.84 -4.43 -10.24
N THR A 182 -18.84 -4.45 -8.91
CA THR A 182 -19.43 -3.40 -8.07
C THR A 182 -18.37 -2.82 -7.17
N LEU A 183 -18.27 -1.49 -7.15
CA LEU A 183 -17.42 -0.73 -6.25
C LEU A 183 -18.23 -0.20 -5.07
N GLY A 184 -17.70 -0.29 -3.86
CA GLY A 184 -18.40 0.11 -2.63
C GLY A 184 -18.29 1.61 -2.34
N GLU A 185 -19.41 2.24 -1.99
CA GLU A 185 -19.52 3.66 -1.67
C GLU A 185 -18.49 4.13 -0.62
N ASP A 186 -18.41 3.42 0.51
CA ASP A 186 -17.51 3.76 1.63
C ASP A 186 -16.03 3.61 1.24
N LYS A 187 -15.71 2.70 0.32
CA LYS A 187 -14.34 2.57 -0.25
C LYS A 187 -14.02 3.75 -1.16
N LEU A 188 -14.93 4.11 -2.06
CA LEU A 188 -14.77 5.25 -2.95
C LEU A 188 -14.64 6.57 -2.17
N THR A 189 -15.43 6.73 -1.11
CA THR A 189 -15.39 7.90 -0.21
C THR A 189 -14.01 8.09 0.41
N ASN A 190 -13.37 7.01 0.88
CA ASN A 190 -12.02 7.06 1.45
C ASN A 190 -10.93 7.37 0.41
N MET A 191 -11.24 7.22 -0.88
CA MET A 191 -10.30 7.44 -1.98
C MET A 191 -10.53 8.76 -2.72
N LYS A 192 -11.60 9.50 -2.42
CA LYS A 192 -12.09 10.67 -3.19
C LYS A 192 -11.01 11.67 -3.61
N GLU A 193 -10.05 11.98 -2.72
CA GLU A 193 -8.97 12.95 -3.01
C GLU A 193 -7.93 12.37 -3.98
N LYS A 194 -7.71 11.06 -3.96
CA LYS A 194 -6.73 10.34 -4.79
C LYS A 194 -7.24 10.07 -6.20
N ILE A 195 -8.55 10.03 -6.38
CA ILE A 195 -9.25 9.73 -7.64
C ILE A 195 -9.91 10.98 -8.24
N LYS A 196 -9.60 12.16 -7.70
CA LYS A 196 -10.03 13.44 -8.25
C LYS A 196 -9.51 13.58 -9.68
N ASP A 197 -10.37 13.98 -10.61
CA ASP A 197 -10.09 14.12 -12.04
C ASP A 197 -9.74 12.78 -12.75
N MET A 198 -10.15 11.65 -12.16
CA MET A 198 -10.02 10.32 -12.74
C MET A 198 -11.40 9.71 -13.05
N GLN A 199 -11.39 8.84 -14.05
CA GLN A 199 -12.48 7.98 -14.48
C GLN A 199 -12.15 6.53 -14.15
N PHE A 200 -13.17 5.70 -14.05
CA PHE A 200 -13.05 4.26 -13.88
C PHE A 200 -13.37 3.54 -15.18
N CYS A 201 -12.56 2.53 -15.51
CA CYS A 201 -12.84 1.60 -16.59
C CYS A 201 -12.59 0.16 -16.10
N VAL A 202 -13.47 -0.77 -16.47
CA VAL A 202 -13.29 -2.19 -16.20
C VAL A 202 -12.84 -2.90 -17.48
N VAL A 203 -11.69 -3.56 -17.41
CA VAL A 203 -11.18 -4.43 -18.47
C VAL A 203 -11.39 -5.87 -18.05
N VAL A 204 -11.93 -6.71 -18.93
CA VAL A 204 -12.25 -8.11 -18.66
C VAL A 204 -11.49 -9.00 -19.62
N ARG A 205 -10.95 -10.09 -19.10
CA ARG A 205 -10.18 -11.09 -19.84
C ARG A 205 -10.51 -12.49 -19.32
N LYS A 206 -10.55 -13.48 -20.22
CA LYS A 206 -10.45 -14.90 -19.83
C LYS A 206 -8.98 -15.26 -19.63
N THR A 207 -8.64 -15.83 -18.49
CA THR A 207 -7.26 -16.19 -18.16
C THR A 207 -6.74 -17.25 -19.13
N ASP A 208 -5.72 -16.88 -19.91
CA ASP A 208 -4.88 -17.77 -20.69
C ASP A 208 -3.44 -17.70 -20.15
N LYS A 209 -2.91 -18.84 -19.69
CA LYS A 209 -1.56 -18.94 -19.10
C LYS A 209 -0.44 -18.84 -20.13
N THR A 210 -0.75 -19.00 -21.41
CA THR A 210 0.23 -18.94 -22.51
C THR A 210 0.46 -17.51 -23.01
N ILE A 211 -0.45 -16.59 -22.67
CA ILE A 211 -0.42 -15.20 -23.10
C ILE A 211 -0.13 -14.31 -21.89
N ASN A 212 0.83 -13.39 -22.03
CA ASN A 212 1.04 -12.34 -21.03
C ASN A 212 -0.21 -11.45 -20.98
N ALA A 213 -0.88 -11.40 -19.83
CA ALA A 213 -2.13 -10.67 -19.62
C ALA A 213 -2.05 -9.21 -20.12
N SER A 214 -0.94 -8.51 -19.89
CA SER A 214 -0.82 -7.10 -20.25
C SER A 214 -0.79 -6.83 -21.76
N LYS A 215 -0.42 -7.85 -22.54
CA LYS A 215 -0.31 -7.81 -24.01
C LYS A 215 -1.45 -8.53 -24.71
N ASP A 216 -2.41 -9.08 -23.97
CA ASP A 216 -3.53 -9.79 -24.56
C ASP A 216 -4.41 -8.81 -25.36
N LEU A 217 -4.71 -9.18 -26.60
CA LEU A 217 -5.58 -8.43 -27.50
C LEU A 217 -7.05 -8.82 -27.29
N HIS A 218 -7.32 -9.96 -26.64
CA HIS A 218 -8.66 -10.47 -26.36
C HIS A 218 -9.14 -9.92 -25.02
N ILE A 219 -9.43 -8.62 -25.00
CA ILE A 219 -9.97 -7.92 -23.84
C ILE A 219 -11.30 -7.25 -24.16
N ALA A 220 -12.21 -7.22 -23.18
CA ALA A 220 -13.43 -6.44 -23.23
C ALA A 220 -13.35 -5.26 -22.26
N LYS A 221 -13.84 -4.09 -22.65
CA LYS A 221 -13.80 -2.87 -21.83
C LYS A 221 -15.21 -2.36 -21.53
N SER A 222 -15.42 -1.80 -20.34
CA SER A 222 -16.59 -0.98 -20.03
C SER A 222 -16.45 0.42 -20.64
N GLU A 223 -17.56 1.15 -20.70
CA GLU A 223 -17.51 2.61 -20.79
C GLU A 223 -16.79 3.18 -19.56
N THR A 224 -16.12 4.33 -19.74
CA THR A 224 -15.53 5.07 -18.62
C THR A 224 -16.62 5.77 -17.81
N ARG A 225 -16.42 5.85 -16.50
CA ARG A 225 -17.36 6.55 -15.62
C ARG A 225 -16.63 7.38 -14.57
N GLU A 226 -17.06 8.62 -14.39
CA GLU A 226 -16.58 9.50 -13.32
C GLU A 226 -17.29 9.19 -12.00
N LEU A 227 -16.75 9.72 -10.90
CA LEU A 227 -17.49 9.74 -9.63
C LEU A 227 -18.58 10.78 -9.72
N ASP A 228 -19.80 10.35 -9.44
CA ASP A 228 -20.95 11.23 -9.30
C ASP A 228 -21.27 11.44 -7.81
N TYR A 229 -21.74 12.63 -7.45
CA TYR A 229 -22.08 12.99 -6.07
C TYR A 229 -23.59 13.23 -5.95
N PRO A 230 -24.27 12.69 -4.91
CA PRO A 230 -23.73 11.91 -3.80
C PRO A 230 -23.17 10.55 -4.23
N LEU A 231 -22.13 10.08 -3.52
CA LEU A 231 -21.51 8.79 -3.82
C LEU A 231 -22.50 7.67 -3.50
N HIS A 232 -22.50 6.65 -4.35
CA HIS A 232 -23.23 5.40 -4.20
C HIS A 232 -22.38 4.24 -4.71
N ASP A 233 -22.79 3.01 -4.42
CA ASP A 233 -22.21 1.82 -5.03
C ASP A 233 -22.21 1.93 -6.56
N MET A 234 -21.06 1.67 -7.16
CA MET A 234 -20.84 1.88 -8.57
C MET A 234 -20.73 0.54 -9.30
N ALA A 235 -21.75 0.19 -10.07
CA ALA A 235 -21.78 -1.07 -10.84
C ALA A 235 -21.30 -0.88 -12.29
N PHE A 236 -20.42 -1.77 -12.74
CA PHE A 236 -19.97 -1.90 -14.11
C PHE A 236 -20.52 -3.19 -14.72
N ARG A 237 -20.91 -3.12 -16.00
CA ARG A 237 -21.28 -4.28 -16.82
C ARG A 237 -20.47 -4.26 -18.10
N VAL A 238 -19.89 -5.40 -18.46
CA VAL A 238 -19.04 -5.53 -19.64
C VAL A 238 -19.53 -6.72 -20.47
N LYS A 239 -19.94 -6.44 -21.72
CA LYS A 239 -20.24 -7.49 -22.70
C LYS A 239 -18.93 -8.09 -23.21
N THR A 240 -18.82 -9.40 -23.09
CA THR A 240 -17.58 -10.14 -23.40
C THR A 240 -17.66 -10.95 -24.70
N ASN A 241 -18.88 -11.27 -25.16
CA ASN A 241 -19.12 -12.00 -26.41
C ASN A 241 -18.43 -11.34 -27.60
N GLY A 242 -17.59 -12.12 -28.31
CA GLY A 242 -16.87 -11.67 -29.50
C GLY A 242 -15.68 -10.74 -29.23
N LYS A 243 -15.43 -10.37 -27.96
CA LYS A 243 -14.28 -9.53 -27.56
C LYS A 243 -13.18 -10.34 -26.86
N ILE A 244 -13.57 -11.33 -26.07
CA ILE A 244 -12.65 -12.28 -25.44
C ILE A 244 -12.88 -13.70 -25.97
N GLN A 245 -11.98 -14.63 -25.66
CA GLN A 245 -12.16 -16.05 -25.96
C GLN A 245 -13.44 -16.58 -25.31
N SER A 246 -14.08 -17.57 -25.94
CA SER A 246 -15.29 -18.22 -25.39
C SER A 246 -15.05 -18.69 -23.95
N VAL A 247 -15.97 -18.33 -23.05
CA VAL A 247 -15.91 -18.67 -21.63
C VAL A 247 -16.80 -19.86 -21.35
N GLU A 248 -16.24 -20.88 -20.71
CA GLU A 248 -16.88 -22.13 -20.34
C GLU A 248 -16.78 -22.36 -18.82
N PRO A 249 -17.64 -23.22 -18.25
CA PRO A 249 -17.52 -23.58 -16.84
C PRO A 249 -16.16 -24.22 -16.53
N GLY A 250 -15.48 -23.69 -15.51
CA GLY A 250 -14.11 -24.06 -15.14
C GLY A 250 -13.04 -23.10 -15.65
N ASP A 251 -13.36 -22.21 -16.59
CA ASP A 251 -12.45 -21.12 -16.97
C ASP A 251 -12.35 -20.09 -15.85
N GLU A 252 -11.22 -19.40 -15.80
CA GLU A 252 -11.04 -18.24 -14.94
C GLU A 252 -11.25 -16.96 -15.74
N VAL A 253 -12.07 -16.06 -15.21
CA VAL A 253 -12.32 -14.74 -15.78
C VAL A 253 -11.85 -13.70 -14.78
N THR A 254 -11.07 -12.73 -15.28
CA THR A 254 -10.48 -11.67 -14.47
C THR A 254 -10.96 -10.31 -14.94
N GLY A 255 -11.46 -9.53 -13.99
CA GLY A 255 -11.78 -8.12 -14.18
C GLY A 255 -10.71 -7.24 -13.55
N TYR A 256 -10.21 -6.30 -14.32
CA TYR A 256 -9.21 -5.32 -13.94
C TYR A 256 -9.88 -3.95 -13.85
N LEU A 257 -9.81 -3.31 -12.69
CA LEU A 257 -10.32 -1.96 -12.48
C LEU A 257 -9.20 -0.95 -12.73
N TRP A 258 -9.42 -0.01 -13.64
CA TRP A 258 -8.47 1.01 -14.03
C TRP A 258 -8.93 2.40 -13.63
N LEU A 259 -8.00 3.20 -13.15
CA LEU A 259 -8.11 4.65 -13.12
C LEU A 259 -7.61 5.22 -14.45
N VAL A 260 -8.41 6.08 -15.04
CA VAL A 260 -8.22 6.64 -16.37
C VAL A 260 -8.25 8.16 -16.22
N PRO A 261 -7.22 8.90 -16.63
CA PRO A 261 -7.30 10.36 -16.63
C PRO A 261 -8.51 10.84 -17.45
N SER A 262 -9.31 11.81 -16.96
CA SER A 262 -10.53 12.26 -17.67
C SER A 262 -10.29 12.79 -19.10
N THR A 263 -9.05 13.08 -19.46
CA THR A 263 -8.63 13.52 -20.81
C THR A 263 -8.33 12.35 -21.77
N CYS A 264 -8.32 11.11 -21.28
CA CYS A 264 -7.88 9.93 -22.01
C CYS A 264 -9.06 9.18 -22.63
N ASN A 265 -8.94 8.80 -23.91
CA ASN A 265 -9.89 7.91 -24.58
C ASN A 265 -9.34 6.47 -24.64
N VAL A 266 -9.70 5.66 -23.65
CA VAL A 266 -9.24 4.26 -23.51
C VAL A 266 -9.71 3.34 -24.63
N ASP A 267 -10.68 3.70 -25.45
CA ASP A 267 -11.12 2.85 -26.56
C ASP A 267 -10.01 2.66 -27.60
N THR A 268 -9.11 3.64 -27.72
CA THR A 268 -7.93 3.58 -28.61
C THR A 268 -6.87 2.56 -28.18
N ALA A 269 -6.86 2.13 -26.91
CA ALA A 269 -5.92 1.15 -26.40
C ALA A 269 -6.40 -0.28 -26.65
N SER A 270 -5.68 -1.06 -27.45
CA SER A 270 -6.01 -2.47 -27.71
C SER A 270 -5.50 -3.44 -26.63
N THR A 271 -4.61 -2.99 -25.74
CA THR A 271 -4.00 -3.81 -24.68
C THR A 271 -3.92 -3.02 -23.36
N MET A 272 -3.74 -3.74 -22.25
CA MET A 272 -3.52 -3.10 -20.95
C MET A 272 -2.17 -2.36 -20.88
N ASP A 273 -1.15 -2.80 -21.61
CA ASP A 273 0.10 -2.04 -21.74
C ASP A 273 -0.10 -0.72 -22.47
N ALA A 274 -0.90 -0.68 -23.55
CA ALA A 274 -1.27 0.58 -24.21
C ALA A 274 -2.04 1.52 -23.27
N MET A 275 -2.93 0.99 -22.41
CA MET A 275 -3.60 1.81 -21.39
C MET A 275 -2.59 2.44 -20.41
N ARG A 276 -1.55 1.71 -20.00
CA ARG A 276 -0.48 2.25 -19.13
C ARG A 276 0.32 3.35 -19.83
N GLU A 277 0.64 3.17 -21.11
CA GLU A 277 1.35 4.19 -21.90
C GLU A 277 0.55 5.50 -22.02
N MET A 278 -0.78 5.39 -22.02
CA MET A 278 -1.71 6.53 -21.98
C MET A 278 -1.85 7.16 -20.57
N GLY A 279 -1.15 6.63 -19.57
CA GLY A 279 -1.19 7.13 -18.19
C GLY A 279 -2.34 6.57 -17.35
N CYS A 280 -3.02 5.51 -17.80
CA CYS A 280 -4.00 4.82 -16.96
C CYS A 280 -3.28 3.98 -15.89
N GLU A 281 -3.86 3.93 -14.70
CA GLU A 281 -3.31 3.19 -13.56
C GLU A 281 -4.22 2.00 -13.22
N LEU A 282 -3.64 0.81 -13.08
CA LEU A 282 -4.38 -0.35 -12.59
C LEU A 282 -4.63 -0.17 -11.09
N LEU A 283 -5.90 -0.14 -10.70
CA LEU A 283 -6.32 0.07 -9.31
C LEU A 283 -6.50 -1.24 -8.56
N ASP A 284 -7.12 -2.23 -9.22
CA ASP A 284 -7.49 -3.49 -8.59
C ASP A 284 -7.73 -4.59 -9.64
N GLU A 285 -7.62 -5.85 -9.24
CA GLU A 285 -7.89 -7.01 -10.10
C GLU A 285 -8.60 -8.13 -9.33
N VAL A 286 -9.67 -8.66 -9.91
CA VAL A 286 -10.45 -9.76 -9.31
C VAL A 286 -10.69 -10.85 -10.34
N GLY A 287 -10.01 -11.97 -10.15
CA GLY A 287 -10.17 -13.20 -10.92
C GLY A 287 -10.99 -14.24 -10.17
N ARG A 288 -11.96 -14.87 -10.83
CA ARG A 288 -12.70 -16.02 -10.28
C ARG A 288 -12.90 -17.09 -11.34
N THR A 289 -12.87 -18.34 -10.89
CA THR A 289 -13.24 -19.50 -11.70
C THR A 289 -14.75 -19.56 -11.86
N ILE A 290 -15.22 -19.73 -13.09
CA ILE A 290 -16.62 -19.92 -13.41
C ILE A 290 -17.06 -21.28 -12.89
N PRO A 291 -18.07 -21.36 -12.00
CA PRO A 291 -18.47 -22.62 -11.40
C PRO A 291 -18.99 -23.59 -12.48
N LYS A 292 -18.62 -24.87 -12.35
CA LYS A 292 -19.27 -25.94 -13.10
C LYS A 292 -20.72 -26.00 -12.64
N LYS A 293 -21.68 -26.05 -13.58
CA LYS A 293 -23.08 -26.37 -13.21
C LYS A 293 -23.03 -27.68 -12.43
N GLU A 294 -23.45 -27.67 -11.17
CA GLU A 294 -23.75 -28.91 -10.47
C GLU A 294 -24.83 -29.60 -11.28
N SER A 295 -24.50 -30.76 -11.84
CA SER A 295 -25.48 -31.67 -12.41
C SER A 295 -26.41 -32.05 -11.27
N GLY A 296 -27.58 -31.42 -11.22
CA GLY A 296 -28.63 -31.76 -10.27
C GLY A 296 -28.91 -33.25 -10.33
N SER A 297 -28.72 -33.91 -9.19
CA SER A 297 -29.28 -35.22 -8.87
C SER A 297 -30.79 -35.17 -8.74
#